data_AF-J0NA86-F1
#
_entry.id   AF-J0NA86-F1
#
_cell.length_a   1.000
_cell.length_b   1.000
_cell.length_c   1.000
_cell.angle_alpha   90.00
_cell.angle_beta   90.00
_cell.angle_gamma   90.00
#
_symmetry.space_group_name_H-M   'P 1'
#
loop_
_entity.id
_entity.type
_entity.pdbx_description
1 polymer ?
#
loop_
_entity_poly.entity_id
_entity_poly.type
_entity_poly.pdbx_seq_one_letter_code
_entity_poly.pdbx_strand_id
1 'polypeptide(L)'
;MAACITKELSCPGCGAVNKSRMWVEIDASADPEQREQILNETLFYWECPDCDYHAQMVYPCLYHDKERGFLICLSPAGRTQQVIEAEQRHPALAGLKKRLVLTPAELKEKVMIFESGLNDVALEMVKLALQELTERKQQTRVEKAFFLTESEELDYLGFSMFLRGEEKPVYQGVRLEVYEKSLRAAERVDFQESGFQLVDLALARTLLEQ
;
A
#
# COMPACT_ATOMS: atom_id res chain seq x y z
N MET A 1 -17.32 -0.62 -11.59
CA MET A 1 -18.51 -0.81 -10.72
C MET A 1 -18.07 -1.78 -9.67
N ALA A 2 -17.74 -1.24 -8.51
CA ALA A 2 -17.08 -1.95 -7.45
C ALA A 2 -17.95 -3.09 -6.96
N ALA A 3 -17.33 -4.25 -6.78
CA ALA A 3 -18.02 -5.41 -6.23
C ALA A 3 -18.00 -5.30 -4.70
N CYS A 4 -19.18 -5.37 -4.09
CA CYS A 4 -19.30 -5.43 -2.64
C CYS A 4 -20.04 -6.67 -2.18
N ILE A 5 -19.69 -7.14 -0.99
CA ILE A 5 -20.48 -8.13 -0.24
C ILE A 5 -21.08 -7.46 0.99
N THR A 6 -22.25 -7.93 1.41
CA THR A 6 -22.83 -7.52 2.70
C THR A 6 -22.55 -8.58 3.74
N LYS A 7 -22.08 -8.17 4.92
CA LYS A 7 -21.83 -9.05 6.07
C LYS A 7 -22.56 -8.52 7.29
N GLU A 8 -23.07 -9.44 8.10
CA GLU A 8 -23.60 -9.11 9.42
C GLU A 8 -22.44 -9.06 10.41
N LEU A 9 -22.37 -7.97 11.16
CA LEU A 9 -21.32 -7.68 12.13
C LEU A 9 -21.96 -7.44 13.48
N SER A 10 -21.46 -8.12 14.50
CA SER A 10 -21.83 -7.84 15.88
C SER A 10 -20.90 -6.77 16.44
N CYS A 11 -21.47 -5.67 16.92
CA CYS A 11 -20.71 -4.59 17.53
C CYS A 11 -20.09 -5.02 18.86
N PRO A 12 -18.76 -4.92 19.06
CA PRO A 12 -18.13 -5.22 20.35
C PRO A 12 -18.55 -4.30 21.49
N GLY A 13 -18.97 -3.06 21.18
CA GLY A 13 -19.42 -2.07 22.18
C GLY A 13 -20.82 -2.34 22.75
N CYS A 14 -21.85 -2.46 21.89
CA CYS A 14 -23.25 -2.59 22.32
C CYS A 14 -23.91 -3.95 22.02
N GLY A 15 -23.25 -4.83 21.26
CA GLY A 15 -23.80 -6.12 20.83
C GLY A 15 -24.81 -6.07 19.69
N ALA A 16 -25.15 -4.88 19.16
CA ALA A 16 -26.06 -4.75 18.02
C ALA A 16 -25.49 -5.42 16.77
N VAL A 17 -26.35 -6.08 16.01
CA VAL A 17 -25.98 -6.76 14.75
C VAL A 17 -26.36 -5.87 13.58
N ASN A 18 -25.36 -5.42 12.84
CA ASN A 18 -25.51 -4.50 11.72
C ASN A 18 -25.02 -5.11 10.42
N LYS A 19 -25.69 -4.79 9.31
CA LYS A 19 -25.24 -5.14 7.97
C LYS A 19 -24.25 -4.09 7.49
N SER A 20 -23.04 -4.51 7.17
CA SER A 20 -22.00 -3.65 6.62
C SER A 20 -21.61 -4.09 5.21
N ARG A 21 -21.33 -3.11 4.35
CA ARG A 21 -20.84 -3.33 2.99
C ARG A 21 -19.31 -3.41 3.02
N MET A 22 -18.76 -4.44 2.37
CA MET A 22 -17.33 -4.66 2.24
C MET A 22 -16.98 -4.69 0.76
N TRP A 23 -16.06 -3.82 0.33
CA TRP A 23 -15.64 -3.67 -1.07
C TRP A 23 -14.54 -4.68 -1.41
N VAL A 24 -14.88 -5.72 -2.16
CA VAL A 24 -13.94 -6.82 -2.45
C VAL A 24 -13.17 -6.60 -3.75
N GLU A 25 -13.68 -5.76 -4.65
CA GLU A 25 -13.02 -5.41 -5.91
C GLU A 25 -13.37 -3.97 -6.30
N ILE A 26 -12.36 -3.18 -6.67
CA ILE A 26 -12.45 -1.76 -7.00
C ILE A 26 -11.69 -1.50 -8.31
N ASP A 27 -12.36 -0.90 -9.28
CA ASP A 27 -11.78 -0.41 -10.54
C ASP A 27 -11.53 1.09 -10.42
N ALA A 28 -10.26 1.51 -10.45
CA ALA A 28 -9.85 2.91 -10.28
C ALA A 28 -10.60 3.88 -11.20
N SER A 29 -10.86 3.49 -12.45
CA SER A 29 -11.52 4.34 -13.45
C SER A 29 -13.03 4.38 -13.27
N ALA A 30 -13.64 3.29 -12.80
CA ALA A 30 -15.08 3.19 -12.65
C ALA A 30 -15.61 3.56 -11.26
N ASP A 31 -14.74 3.54 -10.24
CA ASP A 31 -15.11 3.61 -8.83
C ASP A 31 -14.30 4.71 -8.08
N PRO A 32 -14.43 5.99 -8.49
CA PRO A 32 -13.61 7.09 -7.97
C PRO A 32 -13.83 7.39 -6.48
N GLU A 33 -15.03 7.13 -5.96
CA GLU A 33 -15.35 7.31 -4.53
C GLU A 33 -14.56 6.33 -3.66
N GLN A 34 -14.52 5.04 -4.05
CA GLN A 34 -13.80 4.02 -3.30
C GLN A 34 -12.28 4.24 -3.40
N ARG A 35 -11.79 4.70 -4.54
CA ARG A 35 -10.41 5.17 -4.69
C ARG A 35 -10.09 6.30 -3.71
N GLU A 36 -10.93 7.32 -3.62
CA GLU A 36 -10.75 8.43 -2.67
C GLU A 36 -10.77 7.94 -1.22
N GLN A 37 -11.65 7.00 -0.88
CA GLN A 37 -11.69 6.36 0.43
C GLN A 37 -10.41 5.55 0.75
N ILE A 38 -9.76 4.94 -0.23
CA ILE A 38 -8.44 4.30 -0.06
C ILE A 38 -7.37 5.36 0.26
N LEU A 39 -7.31 6.43 -0.53
CA LEU A 39 -6.32 7.50 -0.37
C LEU A 39 -6.47 8.26 0.96
N ASN A 40 -7.70 8.36 1.46
CA ASN A 40 -8.03 8.94 2.76
C ASN A 40 -8.04 7.92 3.92
N GLU A 41 -7.73 6.64 3.64
CA GLU A 41 -7.69 5.54 4.63
C GLU A 41 -9.03 5.28 5.36
N THR A 42 -10.16 5.67 4.75
CA THR A 42 -11.50 5.52 5.31
C THR A 42 -12.26 4.30 4.80
N LEU A 43 -11.82 3.67 3.69
CA LEU A 43 -12.54 2.53 3.07
C LEU A 43 -12.79 1.36 4.03
N PHE A 44 -11.84 1.10 4.92
CA PHE A 44 -11.88 -0.01 5.88
C PHE A 44 -12.35 0.42 7.27
N TYR A 45 -12.72 1.68 7.44
CA TYR A 45 -13.17 2.18 8.73
C TYR A 45 -14.67 1.95 8.88
N TRP A 46 -15.08 1.47 10.06
CA TRP A 46 -16.46 1.15 10.38
C TRP A 46 -16.86 1.78 11.70
N GLU A 47 -18.03 2.40 11.69
CA GLU A 47 -18.69 2.96 12.86
C GLU A 47 -20.00 2.21 13.10
N CYS A 48 -20.27 1.90 14.36
CA CYS A 48 -21.52 1.26 14.74
C CYS A 48 -22.68 2.27 14.57
N PRO A 49 -23.79 1.90 13.90
CA PRO A 49 -24.96 2.75 13.81
C PRO A 49 -25.69 2.99 15.15
N ASP A 50 -25.45 2.12 16.14
CA ASP A 50 -26.19 2.10 17.42
C ASP A 50 -25.39 2.66 18.61
N CYS A 51 -24.07 2.87 18.47
CA CYS A 51 -23.24 3.45 19.52
C CYS A 51 -21.93 4.06 18.95
N ASP A 52 -21.15 4.76 19.78
CA ASP A 52 -19.92 5.43 19.37
C ASP A 52 -18.72 4.48 19.15
N TYR A 53 -18.96 3.17 19.00
CA TYR A 53 -17.90 2.21 18.75
C TYR A 53 -17.43 2.28 17.29
N HIS A 54 -16.13 2.48 17.11
CA HIS A 54 -15.47 2.46 15.82
C HIS A 54 -14.36 1.39 15.75
N ALA A 55 -14.12 0.84 14.57
CA ALA A 55 -13.04 -0.10 14.32
C ALA A 55 -12.55 -0.05 12.87
N GLN A 56 -11.30 -0.45 12.65
CA GLN A 56 -10.78 -0.71 11.31
C GLN A 56 -10.99 -2.18 10.95
N MET A 57 -11.82 -2.44 9.94
CA MET A 57 -12.12 -3.77 9.42
C MET A 57 -11.30 -4.04 8.17
N VAL A 58 -10.09 -4.57 8.36
CA VAL A 58 -9.23 -4.91 7.23
C VAL A 58 -9.61 -6.30 6.70
N TYR A 59 -10.08 -6.35 5.46
CA TYR A 59 -10.48 -7.57 4.76
C TYR A 59 -9.83 -7.63 3.37
N PRO A 60 -9.77 -8.83 2.74
CA PRO A 60 -9.22 -8.94 1.41
C PRO A 60 -9.93 -8.05 0.38
N CYS A 61 -9.17 -7.25 -0.34
CA CYS A 61 -9.68 -6.29 -1.33
C CYS A 61 -8.75 -6.25 -2.54
N LEU A 62 -9.33 -6.30 -3.74
CA LEU A 62 -8.61 -6.19 -5.01
C LEU A 62 -8.81 -4.79 -5.58
N TYR A 63 -7.74 -4.01 -5.74
CA TYR A 63 -7.75 -2.71 -6.38
C TYR A 63 -7.02 -2.79 -7.72
N HIS A 64 -7.61 -2.29 -8.79
CA HIS A 64 -6.96 -2.33 -10.10
C HIS A 64 -7.13 -1.05 -10.90
N ASP A 65 -6.06 -0.68 -11.61
CA ASP A 65 -6.07 0.38 -12.60
C ASP A 65 -5.48 -0.18 -13.89
N LYS A 66 -6.37 -0.45 -14.85
CA LYS A 66 -5.98 -1.03 -16.14
C LYS A 66 -5.29 -0.01 -17.03
N GLU A 67 -5.65 1.27 -16.91
CA GLU A 67 -5.08 2.34 -17.72
C GLU A 67 -3.61 2.57 -17.34
N ARG A 68 -3.30 2.48 -16.04
CA ARG A 68 -1.93 2.61 -15.51
C ARG A 68 -1.18 1.30 -15.35
N GLY A 69 -1.81 0.17 -15.65
CA GLY A 69 -1.10 -1.09 -15.79
C GLY A 69 -0.85 -1.87 -14.49
N PHE A 70 -1.64 -1.70 -13.43
CA PHE A 70 -1.36 -2.33 -12.12
C PHE A 70 -2.58 -2.92 -11.39
N LEU A 71 -2.28 -3.87 -10.51
CA LEU A 71 -3.22 -4.62 -9.67
C LEU A 71 -2.64 -4.76 -8.27
N ILE A 72 -3.36 -4.35 -7.23
CA ILE A 72 -2.95 -4.45 -5.84
C ILE A 72 -3.98 -5.30 -5.08
N CYS A 73 -3.51 -6.35 -4.41
CA CYS A 73 -4.32 -7.15 -3.52
C CYS A 73 -3.94 -6.83 -2.07
N LEU A 74 -4.86 -6.26 -1.31
CA LEU A 74 -4.78 -6.19 0.14
C LEU A 74 -5.19 -7.54 0.71
N SER A 75 -4.31 -8.18 1.48
CA SER A 75 -4.60 -9.41 2.20
C SER A 75 -3.81 -9.45 3.51
N PRO A 76 -4.46 -9.16 4.66
CA PRO A 76 -3.79 -9.17 5.97
C PRO A 76 -3.17 -10.52 6.35
N ALA A 77 -3.70 -11.61 5.79
CA ALA A 77 -3.19 -12.96 5.99
C ALA A 77 -2.06 -13.34 5.01
N GLY A 78 -1.53 -12.38 4.25
CA GLY A 78 -0.50 -12.60 3.25
C GLY A 78 -1.03 -13.30 1.99
N ARG A 79 -0.15 -14.06 1.32
CA ARG A 79 -0.46 -14.74 0.05
C ARG A 79 -1.31 -15.99 0.31
N THR A 80 -2.63 -15.81 0.42
CA THR A 80 -3.58 -16.91 0.59
C THR A 80 -4.01 -17.53 -0.74
N GLN A 81 -4.68 -18.68 -0.68
CA GLN A 81 -5.27 -19.31 -1.85
C GLN A 81 -6.25 -18.38 -2.59
N GLN A 82 -6.99 -17.54 -1.86
CA GLN A 82 -7.90 -16.55 -2.45
C GLN A 82 -7.17 -15.48 -3.28
N VAL A 83 -5.96 -15.08 -2.85
CA VAL A 83 -5.10 -14.15 -3.62
C VAL A 83 -4.65 -14.80 -4.92
N ILE A 84 -4.26 -16.08 -4.87
CA ILE A 84 -3.85 -16.85 -6.06
C ILE A 84 -5.03 -17.01 -7.02
N GLU A 85 -6.22 -17.32 -6.50
CA GLU A 85 -7.43 -17.47 -7.31
C GLU A 85 -7.92 -16.14 -7.90
N ALA A 86 -7.75 -15.03 -7.19
CA ALA A 86 -8.03 -13.70 -7.72
C ALA A 86 -7.21 -13.41 -8.99
N GLU A 87 -5.96 -13.87 -9.06
CA GLU A 87 -5.15 -13.74 -10.27
C GLU A 87 -5.74 -14.50 -11.47
N GLN A 88 -6.32 -15.67 -11.22
CA GLN A 88 -6.88 -16.54 -12.27
C GLN A 88 -8.28 -16.09 -12.73
N ARG A 89 -9.06 -15.47 -11.83
CA ARG A 89 -10.43 -15.00 -12.13
C ARG A 89 -10.47 -13.81 -13.09
N HIS A 90 -9.36 -13.10 -13.27
CA HIS A 90 -9.30 -11.91 -14.11
C HIS A 90 -8.19 -12.03 -15.18
N PRO A 91 -8.37 -12.85 -16.23
CA PRO A 91 -7.39 -13.00 -17.31
C PRO A 91 -7.03 -11.68 -18.01
N ALA A 92 -7.99 -10.74 -18.07
CA ALA A 92 -7.77 -9.39 -18.61
C ALA A 92 -6.74 -8.58 -17.81
N LEU A 93 -6.40 -8.99 -16.59
CA LEU A 93 -5.41 -8.37 -15.71
C LEU A 93 -4.08 -9.12 -15.70
N ALA A 94 -3.90 -10.15 -16.52
CA ALA A 94 -2.75 -11.06 -16.44
C ALA A 94 -1.39 -10.37 -16.66
N GLY A 95 -1.34 -9.35 -17.54
CA GLY A 95 -0.12 -8.61 -17.86
C GLY A 95 0.13 -7.36 -17.02
N LEU A 96 -0.69 -7.11 -16.00
CA LEU A 96 -0.51 -5.96 -15.10
C LEU A 96 0.57 -6.24 -14.06
N LYS A 97 1.21 -5.19 -13.57
CA LYS A 97 2.07 -5.23 -12.39
C LYS A 97 1.23 -5.60 -11.17
N LYS A 98 1.59 -6.68 -10.47
CA LYS A 98 0.78 -7.24 -9.37
C LYS A 98 1.50 -7.07 -8.03
N ARG A 99 0.83 -6.46 -7.05
CA ARG A 99 1.38 -6.25 -5.71
C ARG A 99 0.48 -6.80 -4.62
N LEU A 100 1.11 -7.47 -3.65
CA LEU A 100 0.49 -7.87 -2.41
C LEU A 100 0.82 -6.83 -1.34
N VAL A 101 -0.19 -6.36 -0.64
CA VAL A 101 -0.05 -5.49 0.53
C VAL A 101 -0.80 -6.11 1.71
N LEU A 102 -0.33 -5.85 2.92
CA LEU A 102 -0.85 -6.43 4.15
C LEU A 102 -1.69 -5.42 4.94
N THR A 103 -1.51 -4.12 4.69
CA THR A 103 -2.20 -3.05 5.41
C THR A 103 -2.85 -2.01 4.49
N PRO A 104 -3.90 -1.29 4.96
CA PRO A 104 -4.49 -0.17 4.20
C PRO A 104 -3.49 0.95 3.89
N ALA A 105 -2.53 1.22 4.77
CA ALA A 105 -1.49 2.23 4.55
C ALA A 105 -0.57 1.84 3.38
N GLU A 106 -0.18 0.56 3.29
CA GLU A 106 0.58 0.04 2.14
C GLU A 106 -0.24 0.05 0.84
N LEU A 107 -1.55 -0.24 0.92
CA LEU A 107 -2.44 -0.11 -0.24
C LEU A 107 -2.45 1.33 -0.76
N LYS A 108 -2.69 2.31 0.12
CA LYS A 108 -2.63 3.73 -0.21
C LYS A 108 -1.30 4.12 -0.83
N GLU A 109 -0.19 3.73 -0.19
CA GLU A 109 1.15 4.03 -0.68
C GLU A 109 1.36 3.48 -2.09
N LYS A 110 1.04 2.21 -2.36
CA LYS A 110 1.21 1.61 -3.69
C LYS A 110 0.32 2.26 -4.75
N VAL A 111 -0.91 2.66 -4.40
CA VAL A 111 -1.78 3.43 -5.31
C VAL A 111 -1.11 4.75 -5.67
N MET A 112 -0.66 5.52 -4.67
CA MET A 112 0.03 6.80 -4.92
C MET A 112 1.28 6.64 -5.78
N ILE A 113 2.12 5.64 -5.49
CA ILE A 113 3.36 5.38 -6.25
C ILE A 113 3.05 5.14 -7.72
N PHE A 114 2.10 4.25 -8.03
CA PHE A 114 1.79 3.90 -9.41
C PHE A 114 1.03 5.00 -10.15
N GLU A 115 0.20 5.78 -9.45
CA GLU A 115 -0.46 6.95 -10.03
C GLU A 115 0.51 8.10 -10.34
N SER A 116 1.59 8.23 -9.59
CA SER A 116 2.71 9.11 -9.91
C SER A 116 3.64 8.56 -11.01
N GLY A 117 3.42 7.33 -11.47
CA GLY A 117 4.30 6.69 -12.46
C GLY A 117 5.69 6.30 -11.91
N LEU A 118 5.83 6.27 -10.58
CA LEU A 118 7.08 5.94 -9.91
C LEU A 118 7.31 4.43 -9.83
N ASN A 119 8.57 4.03 -9.70
CA ASN A 119 8.99 2.65 -9.53
C ASN A 119 9.02 2.30 -8.05
N ASP A 120 8.17 1.34 -7.64
CA ASP A 120 8.01 0.97 -6.25
C ASP A 120 9.24 0.26 -5.66
N VAL A 121 9.96 -0.56 -6.45
CA VAL A 121 11.23 -1.19 -6.03
C VAL A 121 12.29 -0.12 -5.75
N ALA A 122 12.41 0.88 -6.63
CA ALA A 122 13.34 1.99 -6.43
C ALA A 122 12.99 2.81 -5.17
N LEU A 123 11.70 3.04 -4.90
CA LEU A 123 11.27 3.72 -3.68
C LEU A 123 11.56 2.90 -2.42
N GLU A 124 11.41 1.57 -2.44
CA GLU A 124 11.84 0.73 -1.31
C GLU A 124 13.35 0.85 -1.05
N MET A 125 14.18 0.94 -2.10
CA MET A 125 15.62 1.20 -1.95
C MET A 125 15.91 2.59 -1.33
N VAL A 126 15.17 3.63 -1.73
CA VAL A 126 15.26 4.96 -1.11
C VAL A 126 14.85 4.92 0.36
N LYS A 127 13.72 4.27 0.68
CA LYS A 127 13.24 4.10 2.07
C LYS A 127 14.25 3.35 2.92
N LEU A 128 14.92 2.34 2.37
CA LEU A 128 15.97 1.59 3.07
C LEU A 128 17.16 2.48 3.46
N ALA A 129 17.64 3.32 2.53
CA ALA A 129 18.71 4.27 2.82
C ALA A 129 18.27 5.32 3.86
N LEU A 130 17.05 5.84 3.73
CA LEU A 130 16.48 6.79 4.69
C LEU A 130 16.27 6.18 6.07
N GLN A 131 15.91 4.90 6.15
CA GLN A 131 15.79 4.17 7.41
C GLN A 131 17.13 4.20 8.15
N GLU A 132 18.23 3.81 7.51
CA GLU A 132 19.56 3.78 8.14
C GLU A 132 19.97 5.17 8.65
N LEU A 133 19.78 6.21 7.83
CA LEU A 133 20.09 7.59 8.20
C LEU A 133 19.23 8.08 9.38
N THR A 134 17.93 7.76 9.35
CA THR A 134 16.98 8.18 10.38
C THR A 134 17.27 7.49 11.70
N GLU A 135 17.52 6.18 11.69
CA GLU A 135 17.83 5.40 12.90
C GLU A 135 19.11 5.90 13.58
N ARG A 136 20.15 6.24 12.79
CA ARG A 136 21.38 6.83 13.33
C ARG A 136 21.15 8.20 13.96
N LYS A 137 20.37 9.06 13.30
CA LYS A 137 20.10 10.43 13.77
C LYS A 137 19.21 10.46 15.00
N GLN A 138 18.17 9.62 15.02
CA GLN A 138 17.15 9.59 16.06
C GLN A 138 17.47 8.62 17.19
N GLN A 139 18.56 7.84 17.05
CA GLN A 139 18.99 6.80 17.99
C GLN A 139 17.86 5.81 18.35
N THR A 140 16.91 5.62 17.42
CA THR A 140 15.67 4.86 17.60
C THR A 140 15.36 4.12 16.31
N ARG A 141 14.86 2.89 16.42
CA ARG A 141 14.50 2.05 15.27
C ARG A 141 13.31 2.64 14.50
N VAL A 142 13.37 2.60 13.18
CA VAL A 142 12.21 2.84 12.31
C VAL A 142 11.41 1.55 12.21
N GLU A 143 10.11 1.62 12.55
CA GLU A 143 9.20 0.48 12.44
C GLU A 143 8.51 0.43 11.08
N LYS A 144 8.17 1.59 10.51
CA LYS A 144 7.51 1.70 9.20
C LYS A 144 8.00 2.94 8.46
N ALA A 145 8.03 2.86 7.14
CA ALA A 145 8.38 3.96 6.25
C ALA A 145 7.43 3.97 5.06
N PHE A 146 6.87 5.14 4.72
CA PHE A 146 5.94 5.29 3.61
C PHE A 146 6.32 6.50 2.74
N PHE A 147 6.20 6.35 1.44
CA PHE A 147 6.16 7.44 0.48
C PHE A 147 4.95 8.34 0.75
N LEU A 148 5.19 9.65 0.77
CA LEU A 148 4.18 10.65 1.14
C LEU A 148 3.80 11.56 -0.04
N THR A 149 4.78 12.03 -0.80
CA THR A 149 4.53 13.01 -1.87
C THR A 149 5.72 13.12 -2.82
N GLU A 150 5.44 13.61 -4.02
CA GLU A 150 6.41 14.03 -5.01
C GLU A 150 6.14 15.49 -5.39
N SER A 151 7.20 16.27 -5.57
CA SER A 151 7.11 17.63 -6.09
C SER A 151 8.15 17.81 -7.18
N GLU A 152 7.70 17.92 -8.43
CA GLU A 152 8.55 18.25 -9.57
C GLU A 152 9.13 19.67 -9.43
N GLU A 153 8.33 20.64 -8.97
CA GLU A 153 8.76 22.03 -8.78
C GLU A 153 9.92 22.16 -7.80
N LEU A 154 9.86 21.42 -6.69
CA LEU A 154 10.85 21.48 -5.62
C LEU A 154 11.91 20.37 -5.75
N ASP A 155 11.87 19.57 -6.83
CA ASP A 155 12.83 18.51 -7.14
C ASP A 155 13.02 17.52 -5.96
N TYR A 156 11.93 17.06 -5.34
CA TYR A 156 12.02 16.16 -4.17
C TYR A 156 10.90 15.14 -4.03
N LEU A 157 11.22 14.05 -3.33
CA LEU A 157 10.29 13.05 -2.79
C LEU A 157 10.26 13.12 -1.27
N GLY A 158 9.06 13.07 -0.70
CA GLY A 158 8.81 13.08 0.75
C GLY A 158 8.44 11.69 1.28
N PHE A 159 8.88 11.40 2.50
CA PHE A 159 8.63 10.15 3.21
C PHE A 159 8.27 10.40 4.67
N SER A 160 7.40 9.57 5.22
CA SER A 160 7.10 9.50 6.66
C SER A 160 7.77 8.28 7.28
N MET A 161 8.52 8.47 8.36
CA MET A 161 9.24 7.43 9.09
C MET A 161 8.67 7.31 10.51
N PHE A 162 8.04 6.18 10.81
CA PHE A 162 7.44 5.89 12.11
C PHE A 162 8.49 5.25 13.01
N LEU A 163 8.83 5.93 14.10
CA LEU A 163 9.85 5.48 15.05
C LEU A 163 9.21 4.66 16.17
N ARG A 164 9.95 3.67 16.67
CA ARG A 164 9.50 2.84 17.78
C ARG A 164 9.22 3.68 19.02
N GLY A 165 7.98 3.61 19.51
CA GLY A 165 7.55 4.30 20.73
C GLY A 165 7.16 5.77 20.53
N GLU A 166 7.20 6.28 19.30
CA GLU A 166 6.79 7.64 18.96
C GLU A 166 5.40 7.63 18.31
N GLU A 167 4.53 8.54 18.73
CA GLU A 167 3.18 8.67 18.15
C GLU A 167 3.21 9.32 16.76
N LYS A 168 4.12 10.27 16.55
CA LYS A 168 4.21 11.05 15.31
C LYS A 168 5.39 10.58 14.46
N PRO A 169 5.22 10.43 13.15
CA PRO A 169 6.34 10.13 12.27
C PRO A 169 7.28 11.34 12.16
N VAL A 170 8.55 11.06 11.85
CA VAL A 170 9.47 12.08 11.34
C VAL A 170 9.40 12.10 9.81
N TYR A 171 9.44 13.30 9.24
CA TYR A 171 9.40 13.48 7.79
C TYR A 171 10.81 13.62 7.24
N GLN A 172 11.08 12.88 6.17
CA GLN A 172 12.35 12.92 5.44
C GLN A 172 12.08 13.29 3.99
N GLY A 173 13.02 14.02 3.39
CA GLY A 173 12.98 14.39 1.97
C GLY A 173 14.28 14.02 1.29
N VAL A 174 14.20 13.58 0.03
CA VAL A 174 15.36 13.38 -0.84
C VAL A 174 15.14 14.09 -2.16
N ARG A 175 16.22 14.51 -2.82
CA ARG A 175 16.13 15.03 -4.18
C ARG A 175 15.75 13.94 -5.17
N LEU A 176 15.11 14.30 -6.28
CA LEU A 176 14.78 13.33 -7.35
C LEU A 176 16.03 12.60 -7.85
N GLU A 177 17.19 13.25 -7.89
CA GLU A 177 18.48 12.61 -8.25
C GLU A 177 18.79 11.35 -7.40
N VAL A 178 18.39 11.33 -6.12
CA VAL A 178 18.56 10.15 -5.26
C VAL A 178 17.66 9.02 -5.73
N TYR A 179 16.41 9.32 -6.07
CA TYR A 179 15.48 8.36 -6.64
C TYR A 179 15.94 7.85 -8.00
N GLU A 180 16.44 8.71 -8.89
CA GLU A 180 16.98 8.30 -10.20
C GLU A 180 18.15 7.32 -10.07
N LYS A 181 19.02 7.52 -9.07
CA LYS A 181 20.11 6.57 -8.76
C LYS A 181 19.56 5.22 -8.31
N SER A 182 18.55 5.23 -7.44
CA SER A 182 17.85 4.02 -7.00
C SER A 182 17.09 3.33 -8.15
N LEU A 183 16.52 4.09 -9.09
CA LEU A 183 15.87 3.56 -10.27
C LEU A 183 16.86 2.80 -11.16
N ARG A 184 18.02 3.40 -11.45
CA ARG A 184 19.10 2.73 -12.21
C ARG A 184 19.63 1.49 -11.50
N ALA A 185 19.59 1.45 -10.17
CA ALA A 185 19.95 0.26 -9.40
C ALA A 185 18.85 -0.82 -9.52
N ALA A 186 17.58 -0.43 -9.39
CA ALA A 186 16.43 -1.32 -9.54
C ALA A 186 16.33 -1.95 -10.95
N GLU A 187 16.78 -1.26 -11.99
CA GLU A 187 16.85 -1.79 -13.36
C GLU A 187 17.94 -2.84 -13.56
N ARG A 188 18.94 -2.91 -12.67
CA ARG A 188 20.08 -3.83 -12.78
C ARG A 188 19.91 -5.11 -11.96
N VAL A 189 19.01 -5.11 -10.99
CA VAL A 189 18.72 -6.30 -10.18
C VAL A 189 17.77 -7.21 -10.94
N ASP A 190 17.93 -8.53 -10.79
CA ASP A 190 17.06 -9.52 -11.42
C ASP A 190 15.74 -9.64 -10.62
N PHE A 191 14.87 -8.64 -10.77
CA PHE A 191 13.53 -8.65 -10.22
C PHE A 191 12.51 -9.04 -11.30
N GLN A 192 12.01 -10.29 -11.21
CA GLN A 192 11.02 -10.83 -12.15
C GLN A 192 9.60 -10.48 -11.71
N GLU A 193 8.86 -9.74 -12.55
CA GLU A 193 7.43 -9.47 -12.34
C GLU A 193 6.61 -10.77 -12.51
N SER A 194 6.23 -11.40 -11.40
CA SER A 194 5.50 -12.67 -11.43
C SER A 194 4.50 -12.82 -10.28
N GLY A 195 3.22 -12.93 -10.64
CA GLY A 195 2.12 -13.02 -9.67
C GLY A 195 2.08 -11.84 -8.70
N PHE A 196 1.28 -11.98 -7.64
CA PHE A 196 1.26 -10.99 -6.57
C PHE A 196 2.57 -11.02 -5.76
N GLN A 197 3.31 -9.90 -5.82
CA GLN A 197 4.59 -9.75 -5.14
C GLN A 197 4.52 -8.76 -3.99
N LEU A 198 5.18 -9.11 -2.90
CA LEU A 198 5.38 -8.20 -1.78
C LEU A 198 6.68 -7.44 -2.05
N VAL A 199 6.55 -6.17 -2.42
CA VAL A 199 7.68 -5.26 -2.66
C VAL A 199 7.77 -4.32 -1.48
N ASP A 200 8.67 -4.64 -0.55
CA ASP A 200 8.88 -3.93 0.71
C ASP A 200 10.39 -3.71 0.98
N LEU A 201 10.69 -3.14 2.16
CA LEU A 201 12.05 -2.93 2.64
C LEU A 201 12.87 -4.22 2.76
N ALA A 202 12.24 -5.36 3.06
CA ALA A 202 12.95 -6.63 3.16
C ALA A 202 13.42 -7.09 1.78
N LEU A 203 12.56 -7.01 0.77
CA LEU A 203 12.93 -7.27 -0.62
C LEU A 203 14.04 -6.33 -1.08
N ALA A 204 13.91 -5.02 -0.86
CA ALA A 204 14.94 -4.06 -1.26
C ALA A 204 16.32 -4.36 -0.66
N ARG A 205 16.36 -4.79 0.62
CA ARG A 205 17.60 -5.25 1.25
C ARG A 205 18.19 -6.46 0.54
N THR A 206 17.37 -7.48 0.28
CA THR A 206 17.81 -8.69 -0.45
C THR A 206 18.31 -8.38 -1.87
N LEU A 207 17.69 -7.43 -2.57
CA LEU A 207 18.11 -7.05 -3.93
C LEU A 207 19.45 -6.28 -3.95
N LEU A 208 19.76 -5.50 -2.92
CA LEU A 208 21.00 -4.73 -2.82
C LEU A 208 22.20 -5.54 -2.28
N GLU A 209 21.95 -6.72 -1.71
CA GLU A 209 22.98 -7.64 -1.21
C GLU A 209 23.47 -8.64 -2.27
N GLN A 210 22.86 -8.64 -3.47
CA GLN A 210 23.21 -9.49 -4.62
C GLN A 210 24.36 -8.87 -5.44
#